data_AF-A0A350I5K1-F1
#
_entry.id   AF-A0A350I5K1-F1
#
_cell.length_a   1.000
_cell.length_b   1.000
_cell.length_c   1.000
_cell.angle_alpha   90.00
_cell.angle_beta   90.00
_cell.angle_gamma   90.00
#
_symmetry.space_group_name_H-M   'P 1'
#
loop_
_entity.id
_entity.type
_entity.pdbx_description
1 polymer ?
#
loop_
_entity_poly.entity_id
_entity_poly.type
_entity_poly.pdbx_seq_one_letter_code
_entity_poly.pdbx_strand_id
1 'polypeptide(L)'
;MAQTIKIKRSSTTAAPGSLTAGELAYSDDSDKLFIGAPADNAITVIGGKLYTDMLDHVAGTLTASSAVIVDANSKIDKILTGFVRINDTTNQIDTSAGNLVVNPFASLVIKTGTVDLTTQATEFKLIENSATAGTFATASHTYLTFDTTNSAQLIKFGKQVEFSGEYTLPITDGTA
;
A
#
# COMPACT_ATOMS: atom_id res chain seq x y z
N MET A 1 -6.95 12.26 -54.50
CA MET A 1 -6.71 13.53 -53.76
C MET A 1 -7.00 13.27 -52.29
N ALA A 2 -6.04 13.54 -51.40
CA ALA A 2 -6.29 13.46 -49.95
C ALA A 2 -6.94 14.76 -49.48
N GLN A 3 -8.06 14.68 -48.76
CA GLN A 3 -8.66 15.85 -48.12
C GLN A 3 -7.84 16.19 -46.88
N THR A 4 -7.38 17.44 -46.77
CA THR A 4 -6.68 17.93 -45.58
C THR A 4 -7.70 18.53 -44.62
N ILE A 5 -7.85 17.91 -43.44
CA ILE A 5 -8.66 18.45 -42.34
C ILE A 5 -7.73 19.22 -41.40
N LYS A 6 -8.11 20.45 -41.02
CA LYS A 6 -7.44 21.26 -40.00
C LYS A 6 -8.38 21.45 -38.82
N ILE A 7 -7.83 21.49 -37.61
CA ILE A 7 -8.54 21.79 -36.37
C ILE A 7 -7.98 23.07 -35.73
N LYS A 8 -8.74 23.69 -34.83
CA LYS A 8 -8.25 24.84 -34.04
C LYS A 8 -7.07 24.36 -33.18
N ARG A 9 -6.01 25.16 -33.05
CA ARG A 9 -4.82 24.78 -32.28
C ARG A 9 -4.19 25.97 -31.56
N SER A 10 -3.51 25.70 -30.45
CA SER A 10 -2.92 26.72 -29.59
C SER A 10 -1.66 26.18 -28.91
N SER A 11 -0.60 26.99 -28.83
CA SER A 11 0.62 26.67 -28.09
C SER A 11 0.81 27.47 -26.80
N THR A 12 -0.14 28.34 -26.46
CA THR A 12 -0.03 29.28 -25.32
C THR A 12 -1.30 29.40 -24.48
N THR A 13 -2.42 28.84 -24.96
CA THR A 13 -3.70 28.84 -24.26
C THR A 13 -4.15 27.41 -24.00
N ALA A 14 -4.28 27.03 -22.74
CA ALA A 14 -4.65 25.69 -22.27
C ALA A 14 -6.01 25.18 -22.80
N ALA A 15 -6.96 26.07 -23.09
CA ALA A 15 -8.27 25.69 -23.61
C ALA A 15 -8.77 26.72 -24.64
N PRO A 16 -9.54 26.31 -25.67
CA PRO A 16 -10.13 27.24 -26.60
C PRO A 16 -11.17 28.14 -25.92
N GLY A 17 -11.34 29.38 -26.39
CA GLY A 17 -12.37 30.29 -25.86
C GLY A 17 -13.79 29.98 -26.33
N SER A 18 -13.93 29.34 -27.49
CA SER A 18 -15.21 28.89 -28.04
C SER A 18 -15.01 27.80 -29.10
N LEU A 19 -15.99 26.90 -29.21
CA LEU A 19 -16.11 25.87 -30.26
C LEU A 19 -17.58 25.75 -30.67
N THR A 20 -17.85 25.60 -31.96
CA THR A 20 -19.19 25.18 -32.42
C THR A 20 -19.34 23.66 -32.29
N ALA A 21 -20.58 23.17 -32.27
CA ALA A 21 -20.89 21.74 -32.23
C ALA A 21 -20.08 20.94 -33.27
N GLY A 22 -19.31 19.96 -32.81
CA GLY A 22 -18.44 19.11 -33.64
C GLY A 22 -17.10 19.73 -34.03
N GLU A 23 -16.82 21.00 -33.69
CA GLU A 23 -15.51 21.61 -33.94
C GLU A 23 -14.48 21.03 -32.97
N LEU A 24 -13.36 20.55 -33.52
CA LEU A 24 -12.23 20.02 -32.75
C LEU A 24 -11.20 21.12 -32.49
N ALA A 25 -10.54 21.03 -31.33
CA ALA A 25 -9.38 21.84 -31.01
C ALA A 25 -8.31 21.07 -30.25
N TYR A 26 -7.04 21.41 -30.46
CA TYR A 26 -5.92 20.88 -29.68
C TYR A 26 -5.15 22.00 -28.99
N SER A 27 -4.65 21.78 -27.77
CA SER A 27 -3.74 22.71 -27.10
C SER A 27 -2.45 22.00 -26.74
N ASP A 28 -1.32 22.49 -27.25
CA ASP A 28 0.03 22.07 -26.86
C ASP A 28 0.41 22.57 -25.45
N ASP A 29 -0.27 23.61 -24.94
CA ASP A 29 -0.04 24.14 -23.59
C ASP A 29 -0.59 23.18 -22.51
N SER A 30 -1.69 22.49 -22.81
CA SER A 30 -2.30 21.52 -21.89
C SER A 30 -2.20 20.06 -22.33
N ASP A 31 -1.68 19.81 -23.52
CA ASP A 31 -1.66 18.50 -24.19
C ASP A 31 -3.04 17.82 -24.33
N LYS A 32 -4.10 18.62 -24.56
CA LYS A 32 -5.50 18.15 -24.60
C LYS A 32 -6.14 18.33 -25.98
N LEU A 33 -6.95 17.34 -26.34
CA LEU A 33 -7.89 17.39 -27.46
C LEU A 33 -9.29 17.73 -26.93
N PHE A 34 -9.92 18.70 -27.56
CA PHE A 34 -11.24 19.23 -27.22
C PHE A 34 -12.22 19.06 -28.38
N ILE A 35 -13.51 19.04 -28.05
CA ILE A 35 -14.62 19.15 -28.99
C ILE A 35 -15.65 20.15 -28.46
N GLY A 36 -16.29 20.91 -29.36
CA GLY A 36 -17.55 21.56 -29.04
C GLY A 36 -18.65 20.50 -28.97
N ALA A 37 -19.17 20.23 -27.77
CA ALA A 37 -20.14 19.18 -27.54
C ALA A 37 -21.36 19.35 -28.47
N PRO A 38 -21.79 18.30 -29.18
CA PRO A 38 -22.87 18.43 -30.17
C PRO A 38 -24.20 18.93 -29.62
N ALA A 39 -24.45 18.75 -28.33
CA ALA A 39 -25.72 19.10 -27.69
C ALA A 39 -25.85 20.60 -27.38
N ASP A 40 -24.78 21.26 -26.97
CA ASP A 40 -24.83 22.59 -26.34
C ASP A 40 -23.59 23.47 -26.61
N ASN A 41 -22.65 23.00 -27.44
CA ASN A 41 -21.37 23.66 -27.71
C ASN A 41 -20.42 23.74 -26.49
N ALA A 42 -20.67 23.00 -25.42
CA ALA A 42 -19.76 22.95 -24.28
C ALA A 42 -18.36 22.48 -24.72
N ILE A 43 -17.31 23.10 -24.17
CA ILE A 43 -15.93 22.73 -24.49
C ILE A 43 -15.55 21.50 -23.68
N THR A 44 -15.54 20.35 -24.33
CA THR A 44 -15.33 19.04 -23.69
C THR A 44 -13.98 18.48 -24.08
N VAL A 45 -13.21 18.03 -23.09
CA VAL A 45 -11.97 17.29 -23.31
C VAL A 45 -12.31 15.86 -23.71
N ILE A 46 -11.75 15.37 -24.80
CA ILE A 46 -12.03 14.02 -25.34
C ILE A 46 -10.77 13.17 -25.53
N GLY A 47 -9.60 13.69 -25.17
CA GLY A 47 -8.33 12.99 -25.27
C GLY A 47 -7.16 13.95 -25.27
N GLY A 48 -6.07 13.56 -25.92
CA GLY A 48 -4.84 14.35 -26.04
C GLY A 48 -3.63 13.63 -25.46
N LYS A 49 -2.45 14.17 -25.76
CA LYS A 49 -1.16 13.63 -25.34
C LYS A 49 -1.08 13.43 -23.83
N LEU A 50 -1.69 14.33 -23.05
CA LEU A 50 -1.73 14.24 -21.59
C LEU A 50 -2.22 12.87 -21.11
N TYR A 51 -3.34 12.38 -21.65
CA TYR A 51 -3.94 11.12 -21.22
C TYR A 51 -3.23 9.91 -21.82
N THR A 52 -2.71 10.02 -23.04
CA THR A 52 -1.98 8.91 -23.66
C THR A 52 -0.63 8.69 -23.00
N ASP A 53 0.06 9.76 -22.58
CA ASP A 53 1.30 9.68 -21.82
C ASP A 53 1.06 9.03 -20.45
N MET A 54 -0.09 9.27 -19.83
CA MET A 54 -0.49 8.56 -18.60
C MET A 54 -0.77 7.07 -18.82
N LEU A 55 -0.94 6.60 -20.06
CA LEU A 55 -1.13 5.18 -20.39
C LEU A 55 0.15 4.51 -20.91
N ASP A 56 1.13 5.29 -21.35
CA ASP A 56 2.36 4.81 -21.97
C ASP A 56 3.44 4.49 -20.93
N HIS A 57 3.46 3.23 -20.47
CA HIS A 57 4.43 2.72 -19.50
C HIS A 57 5.39 1.75 -20.18
N VAL A 58 6.67 1.80 -19.80
CA VAL A 58 7.60 0.71 -20.14
C VAL A 58 7.10 -0.57 -19.48
N ALA A 59 6.93 -1.64 -20.26
CA ALA A 59 6.41 -2.91 -19.75
C ALA A 59 7.17 -3.37 -18.49
N GLY A 60 6.43 -3.59 -17.39
CA GLY A 60 6.98 -4.00 -16.10
C GLY A 60 7.45 -2.85 -15.18
N THR A 61 7.34 -1.59 -15.59
CA THR A 61 7.67 -0.41 -14.76
C THR A 61 6.48 0.53 -14.68
N LEU A 62 6.11 0.95 -13.46
CA LEU A 62 5.17 2.05 -13.28
C LEU A 62 5.93 3.38 -13.30
N THR A 63 5.76 4.16 -14.37
CA THR A 63 6.36 5.49 -14.50
C THR A 63 5.66 6.49 -13.56
N ALA A 64 6.35 7.58 -13.18
CA ALA A 64 5.73 8.64 -12.38
C ALA A 64 4.61 9.35 -13.17
N SER A 65 3.52 9.72 -12.47
CA SER A 65 2.32 10.36 -13.06
C SER A 65 1.50 9.50 -14.02
N SER A 66 1.73 8.20 -14.01
CA SER A 66 1.03 7.19 -14.79
C SER A 66 -0.32 6.79 -14.21
N ALA A 67 -1.26 6.41 -15.07
CA ALA A 67 -2.56 5.87 -14.68
C ALA A 67 -2.47 4.39 -14.28
N VAL A 68 -3.24 4.01 -13.25
CA VAL A 68 -3.61 2.62 -12.94
C VAL A 68 -5.10 2.48 -13.20
N ILE A 69 -5.48 1.51 -14.04
CA ILE A 69 -6.87 1.30 -14.46
C ILE A 69 -7.55 0.35 -13.48
N VAL A 70 -8.77 0.71 -13.08
CA VAL A 70 -9.61 -0.05 -12.16
C VAL A 70 -10.91 -0.48 -12.84
N ASP A 71 -11.57 -1.49 -12.30
CA ASP A 71 -12.88 -1.94 -12.75
C ASP A 71 -14.01 -0.94 -12.39
N ALA A 72 -15.25 -1.29 -12.75
CA ALA A 72 -16.45 -0.48 -12.45
C ALA A 72 -16.72 -0.27 -10.94
N ASN A 73 -16.07 -1.04 -10.06
CA ASN A 73 -16.17 -0.91 -8.61
C ASN A 73 -14.96 -0.19 -8.00
N SER A 74 -14.09 0.41 -8.84
CA SER A 74 -12.84 1.04 -8.45
C SER A 74 -11.82 0.06 -7.82
N LYS A 75 -11.82 -1.20 -8.28
CA LYS A 75 -10.89 -2.24 -7.80
C LYS A 75 -9.88 -2.64 -8.87
N ILE A 76 -8.69 -3.03 -8.40
CA ILE A 76 -7.72 -3.81 -9.17
C ILE A 76 -7.96 -5.28 -8.80
N ASP A 77 -7.99 -6.17 -9.79
CA ASP A 77 -8.13 -7.61 -9.54
C ASP A 77 -6.94 -8.17 -8.76
N LYS A 78 -5.71 -7.98 -9.29
CA LYS A 78 -4.44 -8.44 -8.69
C LYS A 78 -3.31 -7.45 -8.91
N ILE A 79 -2.39 -7.35 -7.94
CA ILE A 79 -1.10 -6.68 -8.10
C ILE A 79 0.01 -7.70 -7.88
N LEU A 80 0.87 -7.90 -8.89
CA LEU A 80 1.98 -8.86 -8.86
C LEU A 80 3.30 -8.11 -9.07
N THR A 81 4.18 -8.11 -8.07
CA THR A 81 5.46 -7.39 -8.12
C THR A 81 6.60 -8.28 -7.63
N GLY A 82 7.45 -8.73 -8.55
CA GLY A 82 8.42 -9.79 -8.23
C GLY A 82 7.68 -11.03 -7.72
N PHE A 83 8.02 -11.49 -6.51
CA PHE A 83 7.32 -12.59 -5.85
C PHE A 83 6.15 -12.15 -4.95
N VAL A 84 5.97 -10.86 -4.68
CA VAL A 84 4.87 -10.35 -3.83
C VAL A 84 3.58 -10.29 -4.65
N ARG A 85 2.49 -10.75 -4.05
CA ARG A 85 1.15 -10.78 -4.64
C ARG A 85 0.15 -10.14 -3.68
N ILE A 86 -0.72 -9.30 -4.22
CA ILE A 86 -1.87 -8.74 -3.51
C ILE A 86 -3.14 -9.25 -4.19
N ASN A 87 -4.02 -9.86 -3.39
CA ASN A 87 -5.30 -10.41 -3.81
C ASN A 87 -5.20 -11.53 -4.87
N ASP A 88 -4.03 -12.18 -5.00
CA ASP A 88 -3.92 -13.39 -5.84
C ASP A 88 -4.75 -14.54 -5.25
N THR A 89 -4.73 -14.64 -3.91
CA THR A 89 -5.78 -15.26 -3.10
C THR A 89 -6.63 -14.17 -2.45
N THR A 90 -7.95 -14.34 -2.45
CA THR A 90 -8.90 -13.34 -1.94
C THR A 90 -8.54 -12.87 -0.54
N ASN A 91 -8.43 -11.54 -0.37
CA ASN A 91 -8.12 -10.86 0.91
C ASN A 91 -6.72 -11.17 1.48
N GLN A 92 -5.74 -11.55 0.65
CA GLN A 92 -4.39 -11.87 1.11
C GLN A 92 -3.32 -10.97 0.48
N ILE A 93 -2.23 -10.81 1.23
CA ILE A 93 -0.93 -10.39 0.73
C ILE A 93 0.01 -11.57 1.00
N ASP A 94 0.61 -12.09 -0.06
CA ASP A 94 1.42 -13.31 0.02
C ASP A 94 2.61 -13.26 -0.95
N THR A 95 3.46 -14.29 -0.90
CA THR A 95 4.60 -14.43 -1.80
C THR A 95 4.58 -15.78 -2.51
N SER A 96 4.88 -15.80 -3.80
CA SER A 96 5.06 -17.05 -4.56
C SER A 96 6.41 -17.73 -4.29
N ALA A 97 7.38 -16.97 -3.76
CA ALA A 97 8.67 -17.46 -3.26
C ALA A 97 9.30 -16.42 -2.32
N GLY A 98 10.24 -16.86 -1.48
CA GLY A 98 10.94 -15.97 -0.54
C GLY A 98 10.06 -15.48 0.62
N ASN A 99 10.57 -14.49 1.35
CA ASN A 99 9.89 -13.92 2.52
C ASN A 99 9.16 -12.63 2.15
N LEU A 100 7.99 -12.40 2.76
CA LEU A 100 7.39 -11.07 2.83
C LEU A 100 8.03 -10.27 3.97
N VAL A 101 8.72 -9.19 3.65
CA VAL A 101 9.30 -8.28 4.65
C VAL A 101 8.39 -7.06 4.81
N VAL A 102 7.80 -6.91 6.00
CA VAL A 102 7.00 -5.73 6.37
C VAL A 102 7.83 -4.87 7.33
N ASN A 103 8.45 -3.81 6.81
CA ASN A 103 9.42 -2.99 7.55
C ASN A 103 9.00 -1.50 7.60
N PRO A 104 7.97 -1.15 8.40
CA PRO A 104 7.57 0.24 8.58
C PRO A 104 8.65 1.03 9.35
N PHE A 105 8.86 2.31 9.01
CA PHE A 105 9.89 3.14 9.64
C PHE A 105 9.69 3.33 11.16
N ALA A 106 8.44 3.46 11.62
CA ALA A 106 8.13 3.72 13.02
C ALA A 106 7.56 2.48 13.74
N SER A 107 6.35 2.07 13.38
CA SER A 107 5.65 0.98 14.07
C SER A 107 4.81 0.17 13.11
N LEU A 108 4.77 -1.15 13.31
CA LEU A 108 3.72 -2.01 12.75
C LEU A 108 2.51 -1.97 13.68
N VAL A 109 1.36 -1.51 13.17
CA VAL A 109 0.11 -1.44 13.92
C VAL A 109 -0.86 -2.49 13.37
N ILE A 110 -1.27 -3.43 14.21
CA ILE A 110 -2.20 -4.51 13.84
C ILE A 110 -3.53 -4.29 14.58
N LYS A 111 -4.58 -3.84 13.87
CA LYS A 111 -5.92 -3.60 14.41
C LYS A 111 -6.86 -4.73 13.99
N THR A 112 -6.86 -5.81 14.76
CA THR A 112 -7.66 -7.02 14.51
C THR A 112 -8.15 -7.60 15.84
N GLY A 113 -9.14 -8.48 15.79
CA GLY A 113 -9.55 -9.26 16.96
C GLY A 113 -8.53 -10.33 17.34
N THR A 114 -7.95 -11.00 16.35
CA THR A 114 -6.99 -12.11 16.54
C THR A 114 -5.84 -12.05 15.52
N VAL A 115 -4.67 -12.53 15.94
CA VAL A 115 -3.53 -12.83 15.08
C VAL A 115 -3.39 -14.35 15.03
N ASP A 116 -3.63 -14.94 13.87
CA ASP A 116 -3.56 -16.39 13.65
C ASP A 116 -2.17 -16.78 13.15
N LEU A 117 -1.50 -17.64 13.90
CA LEU A 117 -0.16 -18.18 13.63
C LEU A 117 -0.17 -19.71 13.60
N THR A 118 -1.36 -20.31 13.49
CA THR A 118 -1.51 -21.76 13.43
C THR A 118 -0.81 -22.33 12.21
N THR A 119 -0.50 -23.63 12.25
CA THR A 119 0.15 -24.42 11.17
C THR A 119 1.64 -24.16 10.91
N GLN A 120 2.23 -23.09 11.47
CA GLN A 120 3.62 -22.71 11.24
C GLN A 120 4.43 -22.60 12.54
N ALA A 121 5.74 -22.85 12.47
CA ALA A 121 6.64 -22.46 13.56
C ALA A 121 6.85 -20.94 13.51
N THR A 122 6.53 -20.24 14.59
CA THR A 122 6.67 -18.78 14.68
C THR A 122 7.68 -18.39 15.75
N GLU A 123 8.61 -17.50 15.39
CA GLU A 123 9.61 -16.94 16.29
C GLU A 123 9.42 -15.42 16.40
N PHE A 124 9.40 -14.91 17.63
CA PHE A 124 9.48 -13.47 17.90
C PHE A 124 10.89 -13.14 18.39
N LYS A 125 11.74 -12.64 17.49
CA LYS A 125 13.06 -12.12 17.86
C LYS A 125 12.93 -10.76 18.48
N LEU A 126 13.62 -10.57 19.60
CA LEU A 126 13.69 -9.30 20.32
C LEU A 126 15.13 -8.78 20.25
N ILE A 127 15.30 -7.47 20.42
CA ILE A 127 16.63 -6.87 20.47
C ILE A 127 17.40 -7.35 21.70
N GLU A 128 18.72 -7.50 21.59
CA GLU A 128 19.58 -7.82 22.72
C GLU A 128 19.87 -6.58 23.58
N ASN A 129 20.32 -6.82 24.80
CA ASN A 129 20.78 -5.81 25.75
C ASN A 129 19.73 -4.70 26.02
N SER A 130 18.46 -5.07 26.13
CA SER A 130 17.37 -4.13 26.39
C SER A 130 16.54 -4.55 27.60
N ALA A 131 16.33 -3.62 28.52
CA ALA A 131 15.48 -3.85 29.70
C ALA A 131 13.99 -4.04 29.35
N THR A 132 13.59 -3.69 28.11
CA THR A 132 12.23 -3.79 27.58
C THR A 132 12.25 -4.24 26.12
N ALA A 133 12.94 -5.34 25.83
CA ALA A 133 13.11 -5.84 24.46
C ALA A 133 11.78 -6.25 23.81
N GLY A 134 10.81 -6.68 24.63
CA GLY A 134 9.43 -6.92 24.25
C GLY A 134 8.50 -6.79 25.45
N THR A 135 7.29 -6.29 25.23
CA THR A 135 6.30 -6.08 26.30
C THR A 135 4.89 -6.43 25.86
N PHE A 136 4.10 -7.00 26.76
CA PHE A 136 2.65 -7.07 26.64
C PHE A 136 2.04 -6.06 27.60
N ALA A 137 1.41 -5.02 27.03
CA ALA A 137 0.99 -3.84 27.80
C ALA A 137 -0.30 -3.22 27.26
N THR A 138 -0.95 -2.47 28.13
CA THR A 138 -1.97 -1.47 27.81
C THR A 138 -1.33 -0.08 27.86
N ALA A 139 -2.12 0.97 27.62
CA ALA A 139 -1.63 2.35 27.73
C ALA A 139 -1.09 2.71 29.13
N SER A 140 -1.55 2.06 30.19
CA SER A 140 -1.19 2.42 31.57
C SER A 140 -0.50 1.31 32.37
N HIS A 141 -0.48 0.08 31.84
CA HIS A 141 0.03 -1.07 32.57
C HIS A 141 0.80 -2.02 31.67
N THR A 142 1.96 -2.44 32.12
CA THR A 142 2.74 -3.53 31.52
C THR A 142 2.52 -4.80 32.33
N TYR A 143 2.12 -5.88 31.65
CA TYR A 143 1.82 -7.17 32.28
C TYR A 143 3.03 -8.11 32.22
N LEU A 144 3.72 -8.13 31.08
CA LEU A 144 4.90 -8.95 30.87
C LEU A 144 5.99 -8.13 30.17
N THR A 145 7.24 -8.30 30.59
CA THR A 145 8.42 -7.71 29.95
C THR A 145 9.50 -8.76 29.78
N PHE A 146 10.05 -8.84 28.58
CA PHE A 146 11.28 -9.56 28.29
C PHE A 146 12.45 -8.59 28.45
N ASP A 147 13.24 -8.80 29.50
CA ASP A 147 14.49 -8.10 29.73
C ASP A 147 15.63 -8.96 29.17
N THR A 148 16.31 -8.47 28.15
CA THR A 148 17.41 -9.14 27.46
C THR A 148 18.78 -8.55 27.83
N THR A 149 18.89 -7.79 28.93
CA THR A 149 20.16 -7.25 29.40
C THR A 149 21.18 -8.36 29.68
N ASN A 150 22.40 -8.23 29.14
CA ASN A 150 23.37 -9.33 29.05
C ASN A 150 23.69 -10.03 30.38
N SER A 151 23.60 -9.32 31.50
CA SER A 151 23.92 -9.85 32.83
C SER A 151 22.67 -10.12 33.70
N ALA A 152 21.47 -9.88 33.18
CA ALA A 152 20.21 -9.98 33.93
C ALA A 152 19.03 -10.30 33.01
N GLN A 153 19.17 -11.35 32.18
CA GLN A 153 18.10 -11.82 31.32
C GLN A 153 16.95 -12.37 32.17
N LEU A 154 15.76 -11.78 32.03
CA LEU A 154 14.62 -12.04 32.91
C LEU A 154 13.31 -11.96 32.15
N ILE A 155 12.33 -12.75 32.60
CA ILE A 155 10.92 -12.55 32.31
C ILE A 155 10.29 -11.87 33.53
N LYS A 156 9.80 -10.64 33.37
CA LYS A 156 9.22 -9.86 34.46
C LYS A 156 7.70 -9.81 34.36
N PHE A 157 7.03 -10.21 35.43
CA PHE A 157 5.59 -10.05 35.59
C PHE A 157 5.29 -8.74 36.32
N GLY A 158 4.64 -7.80 35.63
CA GLY A 158 4.33 -6.45 36.16
C GLY A 158 3.02 -6.36 36.95
N LYS A 159 2.28 -7.47 37.01
CA LYS A 159 1.01 -7.63 37.74
C LYS A 159 0.99 -8.96 38.46
N GLN A 160 0.02 -9.13 39.36
CA GLN A 160 -0.19 -10.39 40.09
C GLN A 160 -0.30 -11.54 39.09
N VAL A 161 0.46 -12.60 39.34
CA VAL A 161 0.34 -13.88 38.64
C VAL A 161 -0.55 -14.78 39.48
N GLU A 162 -1.60 -15.31 38.88
CA GLU A 162 -2.51 -16.26 39.50
C GLU A 162 -2.30 -17.64 38.85
N PHE A 163 -2.15 -18.68 39.67
CA PHE A 163 -2.10 -20.06 39.23
C PHE A 163 -3.34 -20.77 39.78
N SER A 164 -4.17 -21.33 38.90
CA SER A 164 -5.44 -21.95 39.25
C SER A 164 -5.29 -23.39 39.77
N GLY A 165 -4.35 -23.63 40.70
CA GLY A 165 -4.06 -24.95 41.26
C GLY A 165 -2.77 -25.00 42.08
N GLU A 166 -2.43 -26.18 42.63
CA GLU A 166 -1.12 -26.42 43.25
C GLU A 166 -0.03 -26.29 42.17
N TYR A 167 0.89 -25.34 42.36
CA TYR A 167 1.97 -25.08 41.42
C TYR A 167 3.27 -24.83 42.17
N THR A 168 4.34 -25.50 41.77
CA THR A 168 5.69 -25.26 42.27
C THR A 168 6.44 -24.42 41.24
N LEU A 169 6.74 -23.17 41.59
CA LEU A 169 7.55 -22.29 40.75
C LEU A 169 8.99 -22.84 40.68
N PRO A 170 9.54 -23.05 39.48
CA PRO A 170 10.97 -23.25 39.33
C PRO A 170 11.69 -21.97 39.75
N ILE A 171 12.68 -22.09 40.63
CA ILE A 171 13.51 -20.97 41.11
C ILE A 171 14.90 -20.93 40.44
N THR A 172 15.14 -21.85 39.50
CA THR A 172 16.36 -21.96 38.70
C THR A 172 15.97 -22.28 37.27
N ASP A 173 16.75 -21.80 36.30
CA ASP A 173 16.59 -22.18 34.91
C ASP A 173 16.76 -23.70 34.74
N GLY A 174 15.97 -24.29 33.85
CA GLY A 174 16.09 -25.71 33.53
C GLY A 174 17.42 -25.98 32.81
N THR A 175 18.06 -27.11 33.13
CA THR A 175 19.15 -27.62 32.29
C THR A 175 18.54 -28.23 31.03
N ALA A 176 18.98 -27.77 29.86
CA ALA A 176 18.61 -28.34 28.56
C ALA A 176 19.02 -29.82 28.44
#